data_AF-A0A8T4WP05-F1
#
_entry.id   AF-A0A8T4WP05-F1
#
_cell.length_a   1.000
_cell.length_b   1.000
_cell.length_c   1.000
_cell.angle_alpha   90.00
_cell.angle_beta   90.00
_cell.angle_gamma   90.00
#
_symmetry.space_group_name_H-M   'P 1'
#
loop_
_entity.id
_entity.type
_entity.pdbx_description
1 polymer ?
#
loop_
_entity_poly.entity_id
_entity_poly.type
_entity_poly.pdbx_seq_one_letter_code
_entity_poly.pdbx_strand_id
1 'polypeptide(L)'
;GGLSTFGKRAQALEKLLDVPIRSRMKFRFVVTKKSLPGIQNPSKSGVKPIDFMFPVDMLSDKKEIDLDWYKDMIENYIQGAFGLPKIGETQQTGLDSWM
;
A
#
# COMPACT_ATOMS: atom_id res chain seq x y z
N GLY A 1 -3.51 29.44 -3.96
CA GLY A 1 -2.99 28.17 -4.51
C GLY A 1 -3.34 27.04 -3.57
N GLY A 2 -3.75 25.87 -4.08
CA GLY A 2 -4.10 24.72 -3.24
C GLY A 2 -2.89 23.83 -2.92
N LEU A 3 -2.97 23.08 -1.83
CA LEU A 3 -1.98 22.05 -1.49
C LEU A 3 -2.00 20.91 -2.52
N SER A 4 -0.82 20.53 -3.01
CA SER A 4 -0.65 19.36 -3.87
C SER A 4 -0.98 18.07 -3.11
N THR A 5 -1.22 16.96 -3.82
CA THR A 5 -1.44 15.64 -3.20
C THR A 5 -0.28 15.27 -2.25
N PHE A 6 0.96 15.56 -2.64
CA PHE A 6 2.14 15.34 -1.79
C PHE A 6 2.14 16.24 -0.55
N GLY A 7 1.73 17.51 -0.69
CA GLY A 7 1.63 18.44 0.43
C GLY A 7 0.54 18.04 1.43
N LYS A 8 -0.63 17.61 0.94
CA LYS A 8 -1.71 17.07 1.78
C LYS A 8 -1.26 15.84 2.56
N ARG A 9 -0.53 14.94 1.91
CA ARG A 9 0.05 13.75 2.56
C ARG A 9 1.08 14.12 3.61
N ALA A 10 2.02 15.02 3.30
CA ALA A 10 3.03 15.46 4.25
C ALA A 10 2.36 16.04 5.51
N GLN A 11 1.37 16.92 5.33
CA GLN A 11 0.61 17.49 6.44
C GLN A 11 -0.14 16.43 7.27
N ALA A 12 -0.73 15.42 6.63
CA ALA A 12 -1.39 14.32 7.32
C ALA A 12 -0.40 13.50 8.17
N LEU A 13 0.80 13.24 7.63
CA LEU A 13 1.87 12.53 8.35
C LEU A 13 2.44 13.36 9.51
N GLU A 14 2.66 14.65 9.32
CA GLU A 14 3.13 15.55 10.40
C GLU A 14 2.14 15.59 11.57
N LYS A 15 0.84 15.66 11.25
CA LYS A 15 -0.22 15.58 12.28
C LYS A 15 -0.26 14.22 12.97
N LEU A 16 -0.06 13.15 12.23
CA LEU A 16 -0.06 11.79 12.80
C LEU A 16 1.14 11.58 13.73
N LEU A 17 2.33 12.03 13.33
CA LEU A 17 3.59 11.86 14.06
C LEU A 17 3.81 12.90 15.17
N ASP A 18 2.97 13.95 15.21
CA ASP A 18 3.11 15.12 16.08
C ASP A 18 4.50 15.80 15.98
N VAL A 19 5.12 15.71 14.81
CA VAL A 19 6.42 16.33 14.53
C VAL A 19 6.48 16.84 13.08
N PRO A 20 7.16 17.97 12.83
CA PRO A 20 7.39 18.45 11.47
C PRO A 20 8.36 17.53 10.72
N ILE A 21 8.05 17.20 9.47
CA ILE A 21 8.91 16.36 8.63
C ILE A 21 10.02 17.23 8.05
N ARG A 22 11.26 16.88 8.39
CA ARG A 22 12.47 17.57 7.93
C ARG A 22 13.23 16.72 6.90
N SER A 23 14.19 17.35 6.24
CA SER A 23 15.10 16.64 5.34
C SER A 23 15.87 15.54 6.11
N ARG A 24 16.19 14.44 5.42
CA ARG A 24 16.92 13.27 5.94
C ARG A 24 16.17 12.35 6.93
N MET A 25 14.91 12.62 7.23
CA MET A 25 14.07 11.66 7.96
C MET A 25 13.74 10.45 7.07
N LYS A 26 13.88 9.24 7.61
CA LYS A 26 13.50 7.99 6.95
C LYS A 26 12.41 7.32 7.76
N PHE A 27 11.34 6.93 7.09
CA PHE A 27 10.23 6.21 7.69
C PHE A 27 10.01 4.90 6.94
N ARG A 28 9.65 3.85 7.68
CA ARG A 28 9.18 2.61 7.09
C ARG A 28 7.67 2.70 6.97
N PHE A 29 7.14 2.44 5.78
CA PHE A 29 5.71 2.53 5.53
C PHE A 29 5.13 1.18 5.14
N VAL A 30 3.86 0.98 5.48
CA VAL A 30 3.03 -0.12 4.98
C VAL A 30 1.68 0.41 4.54
N VAL A 31 1.05 -0.31 3.62
CA VAL A 31 -0.30 0.01 3.16
C VAL A 31 -1.32 -0.57 4.13
N THR A 32 -2.20 0.29 4.64
CA THR A 32 -3.26 -0.08 5.58
C THR A 32 -4.62 -0.12 4.91
N LYS A 33 -5.59 -0.71 5.60
CA LYS A 33 -7.01 -0.72 5.20
C LYS A 33 -7.66 0.66 5.30
N LYS A 34 -7.14 1.51 6.19
CA LYS A 34 -7.62 2.89 6.41
C LYS A 34 -6.67 3.90 5.77
N SER A 35 -7.20 5.03 5.32
CA SER A 35 -6.40 6.15 4.82
C SER A 35 -5.79 6.97 5.95
N LEU A 36 -4.75 7.74 5.63
CA LEU A 36 -4.14 8.70 6.54
C LEU A 36 -5.21 9.69 7.04
N PRO A 37 -5.16 10.10 8.32
CA PRO A 37 -6.14 11.03 8.87
C PRO A 37 -6.12 12.37 8.12
N GLY A 38 -7.29 12.91 7.80
CA GLY A 38 -7.42 14.23 7.18
C GLY A 38 -7.29 14.27 5.65
N ILE A 39 -7.10 13.13 4.98
CA ILE A 39 -7.19 13.05 3.51
C ILE A 39 -8.67 12.96 3.09
N GLN A 40 -9.11 13.89 2.23
CA GLN A 40 -10.45 13.88 1.64
C GLN A 40 -10.46 13.10 0.32
N ASN A 41 -11.48 12.24 0.12
CA ASN A 41 -11.63 11.37 -1.05
C ASN A 41 -10.38 10.52 -1.34
N PRO A 42 -9.94 9.70 -0.37
CA PRO A 42 -8.73 8.91 -0.53
C PRO A 42 -8.88 7.90 -1.68
N SER A 43 -7.83 7.73 -2.46
CA SER A 43 -7.81 6.75 -3.55
C SER A 43 -6.78 5.67 -3.28
N LYS A 44 -7.22 4.41 -3.46
CA LYS A 44 -6.35 3.23 -3.37
C LYS A 44 -6.37 2.54 -4.72
N SER A 45 -5.25 2.61 -5.43
CA SER A 45 -5.03 1.81 -6.64
C SER A 45 -3.90 0.83 -6.40
N GLY A 46 -3.87 -0.29 -7.14
CA GLY A 46 -2.79 -1.27 -7.07
C GLY A 46 -1.40 -0.69 -7.36
N VAL A 47 -1.33 0.44 -8.06
CA VAL A 47 -0.07 1.10 -8.44
C VAL A 47 0.31 2.30 -7.56
N LYS A 48 -0.65 2.91 -6.85
CA LYS A 48 -0.44 4.12 -6.04
C LYS A 48 -1.34 4.12 -4.80
N PRO A 49 -0.89 3.54 -3.67
CA PRO A 49 -1.65 3.49 -2.41
C PRO A 49 -1.33 4.68 -1.49
N ILE A 50 -0.92 5.82 -2.03
CA ILE A 50 -0.21 6.89 -1.30
C ILE A 50 -0.98 7.38 -0.06
N ASP A 51 -2.29 7.48 -0.16
CA ASP A 51 -3.17 7.94 0.93
C ASP A 51 -3.33 6.91 2.05
N PHE A 52 -2.95 5.66 1.80
CA PHE A 52 -3.09 4.53 2.73
C PHE A 52 -1.73 4.07 3.28
N MET A 53 -0.64 4.79 3.00
CA MET A 53 0.70 4.45 3.49
C MET A 53 0.91 5.01 4.91
N PHE A 54 0.83 4.16 5.92
CA PHE A 54 1.09 4.51 7.32
C PHE A 54 2.52 4.16 7.75
N PRO A 55 3.14 4.98 8.62
CA PRO A 55 4.39 4.61 9.28
C PRO A 55 4.17 3.34 10.11
N VAL A 56 5.06 2.36 9.95
CA VAL A 56 4.98 1.06 10.66
C VAL A 56 4.94 1.25 12.18
N ASP A 57 5.72 2.22 12.67
CA ASP A 57 5.87 2.48 14.11
C ASP A 57 4.60 3.11 14.72
N MET A 58 3.63 3.55 13.89
CA MET A 58 2.36 4.14 14.32
C MET A 58 1.17 3.16 14.22
N LEU A 59 1.42 1.90 13.87
CA LEU A 59 0.39 0.87 13.84
C LEU A 59 0.18 0.29 15.24
N SER A 60 -1.09 0.19 15.65
CA SER A 60 -1.45 -0.43 16.93
C SER A 60 -1.61 -1.95 16.78
N ASP A 61 -2.10 -2.40 15.62
CA ASP A 61 -2.27 -3.82 15.30
C ASP A 61 -1.79 -4.12 13.86
N LYS A 62 -1.09 -5.25 13.69
CA LYS A 62 -0.69 -5.75 12.36
C LYS A 62 -1.89 -6.06 11.46
N LYS A 63 -3.07 -6.33 12.02
CA LYS A 63 -4.31 -6.57 11.26
C LYS A 63 -4.80 -5.35 10.48
N GLU A 64 -4.27 -4.16 10.78
CA GLU A 64 -4.55 -2.93 10.05
C GLU A 64 -3.89 -2.90 8.66
N ILE A 65 -2.85 -3.71 8.45
CA ILE A 65 -2.19 -3.88 7.17
C ILE A 65 -3.17 -4.49 6.16
N ASP A 66 -3.20 -3.93 4.96
CA ASP A 66 -4.04 -4.43 3.88
C ASP A 66 -3.30 -5.48 3.05
N LEU A 67 -3.36 -6.72 3.52
CA LEU A 67 -2.72 -7.86 2.84
C LEU A 67 -3.37 -8.17 1.49
N ASP A 68 -4.66 -7.89 1.32
CA ASP A 68 -5.35 -8.17 0.05
C ASP A 68 -4.87 -7.21 -1.03
N TRP A 69 -4.66 -5.93 -0.70
CA TRP A 69 -4.01 -5.00 -1.62
C TRP A 69 -2.58 -5.45 -2.02
N TYR A 70 -1.81 -6.00 -1.08
CA TYR A 70 -0.47 -6.53 -1.41
C TYR A 70 -0.54 -7.76 -2.32
N LYS A 71 -1.51 -8.66 -2.11
CA LYS A 71 -1.75 -9.80 -3.01
C LYS A 71 -2.10 -9.30 -4.41
N ASP A 72 -3.02 -8.36 -4.53
CA ASP A 72 -3.41 -7.77 -5.81
C ASP A 72 -2.22 -7.10 -6.50
N MET A 73 -1.39 -6.37 -5.76
CA MET A 73 -0.18 -5.74 -6.30
C MET A 73 0.79 -6.79 -6.88
N ILE A 74 1.01 -7.89 -6.15
CA ILE A 74 1.87 -8.99 -6.60
C ILE A 74 1.26 -9.69 -7.81
N GLU A 75 -0.06 -9.96 -7.80
CA GLU A 75 -0.77 -10.61 -8.89
C GLU A 75 -0.69 -9.77 -10.18
N ASN A 76 -0.98 -8.47 -10.09
CA ASN A 76 -0.88 -7.55 -11.21
C ASN A 76 0.55 -7.49 -11.77
N TYR A 77 1.57 -7.52 -10.90
CA TYR A 77 2.96 -7.57 -11.33
C TYR A 77 3.28 -8.86 -12.11
N ILE A 78 2.85 -10.03 -11.61
CA ILE A 78 3.06 -11.31 -12.28
C ILE A 78 2.33 -11.34 -13.62
N GLN A 79 1.05 -10.91 -13.68
CA GLN A 79 0.30 -10.84 -14.93
C GLN A 79 1.01 -9.99 -15.98
N GLY A 80 1.48 -8.80 -15.59
CA GLY A 80 2.22 -7.91 -16.47
C GLY A 80 3.57 -8.48 -16.92
N ALA A 81 4.31 -9.13 -16.03
CA ALA A 81 5.64 -9.68 -16.32
C ALA A 81 5.59 -10.90 -17.26
N PHE A 82 4.54 -11.72 -17.16
CA PHE A 82 4.40 -12.97 -17.91
C PHE A 82 3.35 -12.91 -19.03
N GLY A 83 2.69 -11.77 -19.23
CA GLY A 83 1.64 -11.62 -20.24
C GLY A 83 0.40 -12.48 -19.98
N LEU A 84 0.12 -12.80 -18.71
CA LEU A 84 -1.02 -13.65 -18.34
C LEU A 84 -2.32 -12.84 -18.35
N PRO A 85 -3.37 -13.28 -19.06
CA PRO A 85 -4.63 -12.52 -19.16
C PRO A 85 -5.41 -12.50 -17.84
N LYS A 86 -5.29 -13.53 -17.01
CA LYS A 86 -5.86 -13.62 -15.66
C LYS A 86 -5.16 -14.72 -14.87
N ILE A 87 -4.82 -14.46 -13.61
CA ILE A 87 -4.36 -15.51 -12.69
C ILE A 87 -5.60 -16.12 -12.04
N GLY A 88 -5.80 -17.42 -12.23
CA GLY A 88 -6.87 -18.18 -11.60
C GLY A 88 -6.33 -18.92 -10.39
N GLU A 89 -7.16 -19.08 -9.36
CA GLU A 89 -6.89 -20.06 -8.33
C GLU A 89 -6.87 -21.45 -8.97
N THR A 90 -5.79 -22.19 -8.73
CA THR A 90 -5.66 -23.59 -9.15
C THR A 90 -5.07 -24.39 -8.00
N GLN A 91 -5.28 -25.70 -8.02
CA GLN A 91 -4.55 -26.57 -7.10
C GLN A 91 -3.09 -26.61 -7.52
N GLN A 92 -2.20 -26.26 -6.59
CA GLN A 92 -0.78 -26.52 -6.75
C GLN A 92 -0.59 -28.05 -6.73
N THR A 93 -0.30 -28.62 -7.89
CA THR A 93 0.09 -30.02 -8.01
C THR A 93 1.61 -30.14 -8.06
N GLY A 94 2.13 -31.26 -7.58
CA GLY A 94 3.55 -31.56 -7.74
C GLY A 94 3.88 -31.94 -9.19
N LEU A 95 5.16 -31.88 -9.56
CA LEU A 95 5.63 -32.26 -10.90
C LEU A 95 5.31 -33.72 -11.25
N ASP A 96 5.18 -34.56 -10.23
CA ASP A 96 4.75 -35.96 -10.31
C ASP A 96 3.31 -36.12 -10.82
N SER A 97 2.44 -35.13 -10.61
CA SER A 97 1.08 -35.12 -11.15
C SER A 97 1.01 -34.67 -12.62
N TRP A 98 2.15 -34.32 -13.22
CA TRP A 98 2.28 -33.84 -14.60
C TRP A 98 2.80 -34.90 -15.58
N MET A 99 3.33 -36.02 -15.08
CA MET A 99 3.74 -37.20 -15.86
C MET A 99 2.63 -38.25 -15.89
#